data_AF-R1DJ50-F1
#
_entry.id   AF-R1DJ50-F1
#
_cell.length_a   1.000
_cell.length_b   1.000
_cell.length_c   1.000
_cell.angle_alpha   90.00
_cell.angle_beta   90.00
_cell.angle_gamma   90.00
#
_symmetry.space_group_name_H-M   'P 1'
#
loop_
_entity.id
_entity.type
_entity.pdbx_description
1 polymer ?
#
loop_
_entity_poly.entity_id
_entity_poly.type
_entity_poly.pdbx_seq_one_letter_code
_entity_poly.pdbx_strand_id
1 'polypeptide(L)'
;MLLVDGSSSGISHAEAEKVVAGSSRAKAAAAADDPFGDDGGDGTLKKDEVTTIMGYPPDGFQCGCLEVIVHPELDLLAMAPTGSGKTAVALMAILQAFRRGKKAVYTSPIKALSNQKYAEFKAWFSKRGMASAGVALLTGDIKIRSPPGVKHELIICTSEILRNKLGTSMRDLDLDNLGPCVVVSDEIHYINDSERGTAWAALRHLP
;
A
#
# COMPACT_ATOMS: atom_id res chain seq x y z
N MET A 1 0.14 11.62 2.93
CA MET A 1 0.17 11.32 1.48
C MET A 1 1.60 11.01 1.08
N LEU A 2 1.83 9.82 0.52
CA LEU A 2 3.16 9.38 0.08
C LEU A 2 3.24 9.41 -1.45
N LEU A 3 4.26 10.07 -1.99
CA LEU A 3 4.43 10.29 -3.44
C LEU A 3 5.71 9.62 -3.93
N VAL A 4 5.61 8.79 -4.96
CA VAL A 4 6.67 7.84 -5.37
C VAL A 4 6.76 7.81 -6.92
N ASP A 5 7.95 7.95 -7.52
CA ASP A 5 8.16 8.16 -8.98
C ASP A 5 9.25 7.28 -9.62
N GLY A 6 9.03 6.48 -10.69
CA GLY A 6 10.13 5.79 -11.40
C GLY A 6 9.93 5.32 -12.86
N SER A 7 10.70 5.87 -13.80
CA SER A 7 10.86 5.42 -15.21
C SER A 7 11.60 4.08 -15.46
N SER A 8 11.05 3.23 -16.33
CA SER A 8 11.40 1.82 -16.60
C SER A 8 12.76 1.51 -17.29
N SER A 9 13.33 0.32 -17.00
CA SER A 9 13.90 -0.64 -17.97
C SER A 9 14.53 -1.89 -17.31
N GLY A 10 14.26 -3.08 -17.87
CA GLY A 10 15.18 -4.25 -17.89
C GLY A 10 15.22 -5.24 -16.71
N ILE A 11 14.95 -6.52 -16.99
CA ILE A 11 14.86 -7.68 -16.07
C ILE A 11 16.23 -8.34 -15.84
N SER A 12 16.51 -8.86 -14.62
CA SER A 12 16.83 -10.29 -14.40
C SER A 12 16.87 -10.63 -12.91
N HIS A 13 16.07 -11.61 -12.47
CA HIS A 13 16.28 -12.30 -11.19
C HIS A 13 16.12 -13.79 -11.42
N ALA A 14 17.28 -14.45 -11.50
CA ALA A 14 17.42 -15.87 -11.25
C ALA A 14 17.55 -16.09 -9.73
N GLU A 15 17.18 -17.31 -9.33
CA GLU A 15 17.49 -17.99 -8.05
C GLU A 15 16.66 -17.60 -6.81
N ALA A 16 15.71 -18.47 -6.44
CA ALA A 16 15.91 -19.42 -5.33
C ALA A 16 14.61 -20.21 -5.02
N GLU A 17 14.57 -21.47 -5.48
CA GLU A 17 13.87 -22.59 -4.81
C GLU A 17 14.51 -22.83 -3.42
N LYS A 18 13.95 -23.43 -2.37
CA LYS A 18 12.97 -24.50 -2.11
C LYS A 18 12.77 -24.55 -0.57
N VAL A 19 11.66 -25.10 -0.08
CA VAL A 19 11.54 -26.10 1.03
C VAL A 19 10.09 -26.17 1.53
N VAL A 20 9.72 -27.36 2.00
CA VAL A 20 8.45 -28.08 1.89
C VAL A 20 7.80 -28.36 3.26
N ALA A 21 6.46 -28.48 3.22
CA ALA A 21 5.53 -29.29 4.04
C ALA A 21 5.18 -28.95 5.51
N GLY A 22 3.89 -29.18 5.79
CA GLY A 22 3.37 -29.75 7.06
C GLY A 22 2.44 -28.82 7.85
N SER A 23 1.19 -28.61 7.42
CA SER A 23 -0.03 -29.29 7.90
C SER A 23 -0.49 -28.98 9.33
N SER A 24 -1.74 -28.49 9.41
CA SER A 24 -2.74 -28.82 10.43
C SER A 24 -2.53 -28.36 11.88
N ARG A 25 -2.99 -27.13 12.18
CA ARG A 25 -3.80 -26.89 13.39
C ARG A 25 -4.71 -25.68 13.19
N ALA A 26 -5.95 -25.97 12.80
CA ALA A 26 -7.02 -25.00 12.69
C ALA A 26 -7.53 -24.58 14.07
N LYS A 27 -8.03 -23.33 14.12
CA LYS A 27 -9.09 -22.81 15.01
C LYS A 27 -8.78 -22.14 16.35
N ALA A 28 -7.53 -21.79 16.68
CA ALA A 28 -7.25 -20.94 17.86
C ALA A 28 -6.22 -19.80 17.66
N ALA A 29 -5.71 -19.59 16.44
CA ALA A 29 -4.53 -18.73 16.19
C ALA A 29 -4.84 -17.32 15.63
N ALA A 30 -6.10 -16.89 15.54
CA ALA A 30 -6.47 -15.70 14.77
C ALA A 30 -6.06 -14.35 15.40
N ALA A 31 -5.64 -14.31 16.66
CA ALA A 31 -5.21 -13.08 17.35
C ALA A 31 -3.67 -12.95 17.50
N ALA A 32 -2.91 -14.04 17.36
CA ALA A 32 -1.47 -14.08 17.62
C ALA A 32 -0.61 -13.87 16.36
N ASP A 33 -1.20 -13.95 15.16
CA ASP A 33 -0.51 -13.94 13.87
C ASP A 33 -0.72 -12.64 13.04
N ASP A 34 -1.20 -11.55 13.66
CA ASP A 34 -1.31 -10.24 12.97
C ASP A 34 -0.04 -9.41 13.20
N PRO A 35 0.91 -9.34 12.25
CA PRO A 35 2.16 -8.57 12.42
C PRO A 35 1.92 -7.04 12.51
N PHE A 36 0.66 -6.63 12.30
CA PHE A 36 0.19 -5.25 12.40
C PHE A 36 -0.63 -4.98 13.66
N GLY A 37 -0.83 -6.00 14.50
CA GLY A 37 -1.55 -5.85 15.74
C GLY A 37 -0.98 -4.68 16.55
N ASP A 38 -1.86 -4.00 17.27
CA ASP A 38 -1.46 -3.05 18.29
C ASP A 38 -0.58 -3.80 19.30
N ASP A 39 0.71 -3.50 19.29
CA ASP A 39 1.69 -4.07 20.21
C ASP A 39 1.58 -3.46 21.61
N GLY A 40 0.53 -2.65 21.85
CA GLY A 40 0.38 -1.83 23.05
C GLY A 40 1.30 -0.60 23.05
N GLY A 41 1.95 -0.32 21.90
CA GLY A 41 2.81 0.83 21.69
C GLY A 41 2.05 2.09 21.28
N ASP A 42 2.78 3.11 20.85
CA ASP A 42 2.24 4.37 20.31
C ASP A 42 1.69 4.23 18.88
N GLY A 43 1.63 3.00 18.34
CA GLY A 43 1.22 2.73 16.97
C GLY A 43 2.27 3.11 15.92
N THR A 44 3.53 3.32 16.32
CA THR A 44 4.65 3.66 15.42
C THR A 44 5.39 2.40 14.95
N LEU A 45 5.56 2.28 13.63
CA LEU A 45 6.29 1.16 13.03
C LEU A 45 7.81 1.37 13.19
N LYS A 46 8.49 0.43 13.85
CA LYS A 46 9.93 0.52 14.10
C LYS A 46 10.74 -0.09 12.95
N LYS A 47 11.99 0.37 12.79
CA LYS A 47 12.92 -0.13 11.76
C LYS A 47 13.17 -1.64 11.84
N ASP A 48 13.27 -2.18 13.06
CA ASP A 48 13.51 -3.62 13.25
C ASP A 48 12.31 -4.44 12.77
N GLU A 49 11.10 -3.98 13.04
CA GLU A 49 9.86 -4.62 12.58
C GLU A 49 9.75 -4.56 11.06
N VAL A 50 10.06 -3.41 10.45
CA VAL A 50 10.13 -3.28 8.99
C VAL A 50 11.12 -4.28 8.42
N THR A 51 12.30 -4.43 9.04
CA THR A 51 13.33 -5.37 8.60
C THR A 51 12.83 -6.81 8.65
N THR A 52 12.14 -7.20 9.72
CA THR A 52 11.52 -8.54 9.85
C THR A 52 10.42 -8.75 8.81
N ILE A 53 9.50 -7.80 8.67
CA ILE A 53 8.35 -7.89 7.76
C ILE A 53 8.81 -7.91 6.30
N MET A 54 9.76 -7.05 5.92
CA MET A 54 10.32 -6.98 4.57
C MET A 54 11.37 -8.05 4.30
N GLY A 55 11.95 -8.69 5.33
CA GLY A 55 12.99 -9.73 5.20
C GLY A 55 14.35 -9.22 4.71
N TYR A 56 14.54 -7.90 4.64
CA TYR A 56 15.81 -7.24 4.34
C TYR A 56 15.84 -5.88 5.04
N PRO A 57 17.03 -5.38 5.43
CA PRO A 57 17.13 -4.09 6.09
C PRO A 57 16.84 -2.96 5.09
N PRO A 58 16.05 -1.94 5.46
CA PRO A 58 15.83 -0.78 4.61
C PRO A 58 17.14 -0.02 4.41
N ASP A 59 17.36 0.48 3.19
CA ASP A 59 18.50 1.33 2.86
C ASP A 59 18.38 2.72 3.52
N GLY A 60 19.40 3.57 3.35
CA GLY A 60 19.42 4.91 3.96
C GLY A 60 18.27 5.82 3.48
N PHE A 61 17.88 5.74 2.21
CA PHE A 61 16.76 6.51 1.67
C PHE A 61 15.43 6.03 2.24
N GLN A 62 15.24 4.72 2.32
CA GLN A 62 14.07 4.08 2.91
C GLN A 62 13.96 4.41 4.42
N CYS A 63 15.08 4.43 5.15
CA CYS A 63 15.10 4.84 6.55
C CYS A 63 14.64 6.28 6.74
N GLY A 64 15.17 7.23 5.94
CA GLY A 64 14.73 8.63 6.01
C GLY A 64 13.26 8.80 5.65
N CYS A 65 12.73 8.00 4.71
CA CYS A 65 11.30 7.99 4.42
C CYS A 65 10.48 7.44 5.59
N LEU A 66 10.93 6.36 6.24
CA LEU A 66 10.26 5.76 7.39
C LEU A 66 10.14 6.77 8.56
N GLU A 67 11.21 7.53 8.83
CA GLU A 67 11.19 8.59 9.84
C GLU A 67 10.07 9.61 9.62
N VAL A 68 9.75 9.96 8.37
CA VAL A 68 8.63 10.86 8.06
C VAL A 68 7.29 10.12 8.12
N ILE A 69 7.22 8.89 7.61
CA ILE A 69 5.99 8.08 7.53
C ILE A 69 5.38 7.82 8.92
N VAL A 70 6.22 7.67 9.94
CA VAL A 70 5.76 7.45 11.31
C VAL A 70 5.12 8.68 11.94
N HIS A 71 5.24 9.88 11.37
CA HIS A 71 4.57 11.08 11.87
C HIS A 71 3.20 11.25 11.20
N PRO A 72 2.07 11.12 11.92
CA PRO A 72 0.73 11.19 11.33
C PRO A 72 0.38 12.56 10.74
N GLU A 73 1.01 13.63 11.22
CA GLU A 73 0.82 15.02 10.79
C GLU A 73 1.65 15.42 9.55
N LEU A 74 2.52 14.54 9.06
CA LEU A 74 3.42 14.85 7.94
C LEU A 74 3.03 14.12 6.65
N ASP A 75 3.18 14.84 5.54
CA ASP A 75 3.15 14.27 4.19
C ASP A 75 4.57 14.05 3.67
N LEU A 76 4.77 13.00 2.87
CA LEU A 76 6.07 12.65 2.31
C LEU A 76 6.04 12.70 0.78
N LEU A 77 6.88 13.55 0.21
CA LEU A 77 7.24 13.53 -1.21
C LEU A 77 8.58 12.82 -1.40
N ALA A 78 8.56 11.63 -1.99
CA ALA A 78 9.75 10.82 -2.23
C ALA A 78 10.07 10.76 -3.74
N MET A 79 11.03 11.57 -4.17
CA MET A 79 11.51 11.59 -5.56
C MET A 79 12.82 10.80 -5.65
N ALA A 80 12.80 9.65 -6.33
CA ALA A 80 13.97 8.79 -6.46
C ALA A 80 13.95 8.01 -7.78
N PRO A 81 15.10 7.73 -8.43
CA PRO A 81 15.15 6.94 -9.66
C PRO A 81 14.53 5.54 -9.52
N THR A 82 14.11 4.92 -10.62
CA THR A 82 13.63 3.52 -10.63
C THR A 82 14.68 2.57 -10.10
N GLY A 83 14.24 1.55 -9.37
CA GLY A 83 15.13 0.65 -8.65
C GLY A 83 15.55 1.16 -7.26
N SER A 84 15.26 2.41 -6.89
CA SER A 84 15.63 2.97 -5.55
C SER A 84 14.72 2.51 -4.40
N GLY A 85 14.01 1.39 -4.52
CA GLY A 85 13.20 0.85 -3.41
C GLY A 85 11.91 1.62 -3.08
N LYS A 86 11.46 2.49 -3.97
CA LYS A 86 10.19 3.22 -3.92
C LYS A 86 8.95 2.41 -3.54
N THR A 87 8.79 1.21 -4.11
CA THR A 87 7.69 0.31 -3.74
C THR A 87 7.83 -0.18 -2.29
N ALA A 88 9.04 -0.29 -1.75
CA ALA A 88 9.25 -0.58 -0.33
C ALA A 88 8.81 0.60 0.55
N VAL A 89 9.04 1.85 0.11
CA VAL A 89 8.51 3.04 0.79
C VAL A 89 6.98 3.06 0.80
N ALA A 90 6.36 2.74 -0.34
CA ALA A 90 4.91 2.55 -0.44
C ALA A 90 4.40 1.47 0.54
N LEU A 91 5.09 0.33 0.61
CA LEU A 91 4.78 -0.72 1.57
C LEU A 91 4.89 -0.19 3.00
N MET A 92 5.98 0.46 3.40
CA MET A 92 6.14 0.99 4.76
C MET A 92 5.00 1.93 5.17
N ALA A 93 4.53 2.79 4.27
CA ALA A 93 3.37 3.64 4.51
C ALA A 93 2.06 2.82 4.68
N ILE A 94 1.87 1.78 3.89
CA ILE A 94 0.72 0.85 4.02
C ILE A 94 0.78 0.10 5.36
N LEU A 95 1.96 -0.42 5.74
CA LEU A 95 2.14 -1.13 7.01
C LEU A 95 1.89 -0.19 8.21
N GLN A 96 2.37 1.06 8.13
CA GLN A 96 2.12 2.07 9.15
C GLN A 96 0.63 2.43 9.27
N ALA A 97 -0.10 2.45 8.15
CA ALA A 97 -1.54 2.63 8.17
C ALA A 97 -2.24 1.47 8.89
N PHE A 98 -1.89 0.23 8.55
CA PHE A 98 -2.44 -0.97 9.17
C PHE A 98 -2.15 -1.04 10.68
N ARG A 99 -0.93 -0.67 11.09
CA ARG A 99 -0.56 -0.58 12.51
C ARG A 99 -1.46 0.39 13.29
N ARG A 100 -1.91 1.46 12.63
CA ARG A 100 -2.84 2.46 13.20
C ARG A 100 -4.32 2.08 13.07
N GLY A 101 -4.62 0.86 12.59
CA GLY A 101 -5.99 0.44 12.28
C GLY A 101 -6.64 1.24 11.15
N LYS A 102 -5.84 1.92 10.33
CA LYS A 102 -6.28 2.72 9.18
C LYS A 102 -6.22 1.88 7.91
N LYS A 103 -7.08 2.21 6.94
CA LYS A 103 -6.98 1.64 5.59
C LYS A 103 -5.84 2.28 4.81
N ALA A 104 -5.41 1.63 3.74
CA ALA A 104 -4.46 2.21 2.79
C ALA A 104 -5.05 2.23 1.38
N VAL A 105 -4.76 3.30 0.64
CA VAL A 105 -5.13 3.43 -0.77
C VAL A 105 -3.85 3.60 -1.58
N TYR A 106 -3.67 2.75 -2.57
CA TYR A 106 -2.62 2.90 -3.58
C TYR A 106 -3.26 3.36 -4.89
N THR A 107 -2.79 4.48 -5.42
CA THR A 107 -3.30 5.00 -6.69
C THR A 107 -2.20 5.08 -7.73
N SER A 108 -2.58 4.76 -8.97
CA SER A 108 -1.71 4.89 -10.15
C SER A 108 -2.48 5.54 -11.31
N PRO A 109 -1.82 6.20 -12.26
CA PRO A 109 -2.50 6.87 -13.36
C PRO A 109 -3.04 5.92 -14.43
N ILE A 110 -2.60 4.65 -14.46
CA ILE A 110 -2.87 3.72 -15.56
C ILE A 110 -3.44 2.40 -15.01
N LYS A 111 -4.55 1.92 -15.59
CA LYS A 111 -5.21 0.67 -15.18
C LYS A 111 -4.27 -0.54 -15.18
N ALA A 112 -3.43 -0.67 -16.21
CA ALA A 112 -2.45 -1.75 -16.31
C ALA A 112 -1.48 -1.76 -15.11
N LEU A 113 -1.02 -0.59 -14.66
CA LEU A 113 -0.17 -0.45 -13.49
C LEU A 113 -0.93 -0.81 -12.20
N SER A 114 -2.17 -0.35 -12.04
CA SER A 114 -3.02 -0.76 -10.92
C SER A 114 -3.21 -2.29 -10.87
N ASN A 115 -3.44 -2.93 -12.02
CA ASN A 115 -3.60 -4.39 -12.09
C ASN A 115 -2.30 -5.13 -11.73
N GLN A 116 -1.17 -4.63 -12.23
CA GLN A 116 0.15 -5.16 -11.88
C GLN A 116 0.41 -5.04 -10.37
N LYS A 117 0.18 -3.85 -9.79
CA LYS A 117 0.37 -3.60 -8.36
C LYS A 117 -0.57 -4.46 -7.52
N TYR A 118 -1.79 -4.71 -7.97
CA TYR A 118 -2.69 -5.66 -7.31
C TYR A 118 -2.12 -7.07 -7.24
N ALA A 119 -1.59 -7.59 -8.36
CA ALA A 119 -0.96 -8.90 -8.36
C ALA A 119 0.29 -8.93 -7.47
N GLU A 120 1.13 -7.89 -7.52
CA GLU A 120 2.34 -7.76 -6.72
C GLU A 120 2.03 -7.74 -5.21
N PHE A 121 1.15 -6.85 -4.76
CA PHE A 121 0.81 -6.73 -3.34
C PHE A 121 0.08 -7.96 -2.80
N LYS A 122 -0.84 -8.53 -3.58
CA LYS A 122 -1.54 -9.77 -3.19
C LYS A 122 -0.55 -10.94 -3.03
N ALA A 123 0.37 -11.09 -3.97
CA ALA A 123 1.40 -12.11 -3.89
C ALA A 123 2.35 -11.85 -2.72
N TRP A 124 2.70 -10.59 -2.45
CA TRP A 124 3.57 -10.21 -1.35
C TRP A 124 2.95 -10.54 0.02
N PHE A 125 1.70 -10.13 0.27
CA PHE A 125 0.99 -10.45 1.52
C PHE A 125 0.84 -11.96 1.71
N SER A 126 0.52 -12.70 0.64
CA SER A 126 0.42 -14.15 0.70
C SER A 126 1.76 -14.83 1.02
N LYS A 127 2.86 -14.42 0.38
CA LYS A 127 4.20 -14.96 0.63
C LYS A 127 4.69 -14.70 2.05
N ARG A 128 4.26 -13.59 2.65
CA ARG A 128 4.61 -13.20 4.02
C ARG A 128 3.69 -13.79 5.08
N GLY A 129 2.71 -14.62 4.69
CA GLY A 129 1.77 -15.25 5.62
C GLY A 129 0.75 -14.28 6.23
N MET A 130 0.50 -13.14 5.59
CA MET A 130 -0.27 -12.02 6.16
C MET A 130 -1.75 -12.18 5.88
N ALA A 131 -2.36 -13.18 6.51
CA ALA A 131 -3.77 -13.52 6.31
C ALA A 131 -4.75 -12.43 6.79
N SER A 132 -4.30 -11.54 7.68
CA SER A 132 -5.09 -10.41 8.20
C SER A 132 -5.23 -9.25 7.20
N ALA A 133 -4.44 -9.24 6.10
CA ALA A 133 -4.44 -8.18 5.10
C ALA A 133 -5.12 -8.62 3.79
N GLY A 134 -6.11 -7.85 3.33
CA GLY A 134 -6.78 -8.00 2.06
C GLY A 134 -6.38 -6.92 1.05
N VAL A 135 -6.48 -7.27 -0.24
CA VAL A 135 -6.26 -6.34 -1.34
C VAL A 135 -7.52 -6.24 -2.20
N ALA A 136 -8.01 -5.03 -2.41
CA ALA A 136 -9.07 -4.70 -3.34
C ALA A 136 -8.49 -4.01 -4.59
N LEU A 137 -9.15 -4.16 -5.73
CA LEU A 137 -8.79 -3.49 -6.98
C LEU A 137 -10.02 -2.82 -7.59
N LEU A 138 -9.92 -1.52 -7.81
CA LEU A 138 -10.99 -0.69 -8.32
C LEU A 138 -10.51 0.10 -9.53
N THR A 139 -10.80 -0.43 -10.71
CA THR A 139 -10.68 0.28 -11.98
C THR A 139 -12.08 0.59 -12.51
N GLY A 140 -12.19 1.43 -13.54
CA GLY A 140 -13.49 1.75 -14.14
C GLY A 140 -14.23 0.54 -14.72
N ASP A 141 -13.50 -0.54 -15.03
CA ASP A 141 -13.95 -1.77 -15.66
C ASP A 141 -13.96 -2.98 -14.71
N ILE A 142 -13.06 -3.03 -13.73
CA ILE A 142 -12.89 -4.16 -12.83
C ILE A 142 -13.07 -3.72 -11.39
N LYS A 143 -13.91 -4.44 -10.64
CA LYS A 143 -14.10 -4.27 -9.20
C LYS A 143 -13.86 -5.60 -8.50
N ILE A 144 -12.71 -5.72 -7.84
CA ILE A 144 -12.36 -6.86 -6.99
C ILE A 144 -12.39 -6.38 -5.54
N ARG A 145 -13.13 -7.10 -4.71
CA ARG A 145 -13.22 -6.82 -3.27
C ARG A 145 -12.19 -7.64 -2.49
N SER A 146 -11.76 -7.10 -1.36
CA SER A 146 -10.97 -7.85 -0.38
C SER A 146 -11.77 -9.06 0.13
N PRO A 147 -11.10 -10.17 0.51
CA PRO A 147 -11.77 -11.30 1.13
C PRO A 147 -12.54 -10.88 2.39
N PRO A 148 -13.70 -11.50 2.69
CA PRO A 148 -14.45 -11.17 3.90
C PRO A 148 -13.66 -11.56 5.16
N GLY A 149 -13.77 -10.73 6.21
CA GLY A 149 -13.13 -11.00 7.51
C GLY A 149 -11.66 -10.60 7.62
N VAL A 150 -11.10 -9.92 6.61
CA VAL A 150 -9.77 -9.28 6.74
C VAL A 150 -9.86 -8.08 7.69
N LYS A 151 -8.82 -7.90 8.52
CA LYS A 151 -8.73 -6.80 9.47
C LYS A 151 -8.17 -5.54 8.83
N HIS A 152 -7.25 -5.71 7.89
CA HIS A 152 -6.54 -4.64 7.20
C HIS A 152 -6.84 -4.67 5.71
N GLU A 153 -7.10 -3.52 5.10
CA GLU A 153 -7.51 -3.42 3.70
C GLU A 153 -6.64 -2.41 2.93
N LEU A 154 -5.99 -2.93 1.87
CA LEU A 154 -5.32 -2.14 0.84
C LEU A 154 -6.23 -2.02 -0.40
N ILE A 155 -6.61 -0.80 -0.76
CA ILE A 155 -7.38 -0.53 -1.97
C ILE A 155 -6.47 -0.01 -3.05
N ILE A 156 -6.46 -0.67 -4.20
CA ILE A 156 -5.70 -0.22 -5.37
C ILE A 156 -6.68 0.34 -6.39
N CYS A 157 -6.45 1.56 -6.85
CA CYS A 157 -7.34 2.20 -7.82
C CYS A 157 -6.57 3.08 -8.80
N THR A 158 -7.27 3.60 -9.82
CA THR A 158 -6.70 4.67 -10.65
C THR A 158 -6.94 6.03 -10.02
N SER A 159 -6.12 7.03 -10.37
CA SER A 159 -6.25 8.40 -9.85
C SER A 159 -7.62 9.01 -10.19
N GLU A 160 -8.19 8.68 -11.34
CA GLU A 160 -9.54 9.09 -11.73
C GLU A 160 -10.63 8.49 -10.84
N ILE A 161 -10.53 7.20 -10.51
CA ILE A 161 -11.49 6.53 -9.62
C ILE A 161 -11.41 7.13 -8.22
N LEU A 162 -10.19 7.40 -7.74
CA LEU A 162 -9.99 8.07 -6.45
C LEU A 162 -10.57 9.50 -6.47
N ARG A 163 -10.24 10.31 -7.50
CA ARG A 163 -10.78 11.66 -7.67
C ARG A 163 -12.31 11.67 -7.71
N ASN A 164 -12.91 10.79 -8.52
CA ASN A 164 -14.37 10.70 -8.63
C ASN A 164 -15.01 10.35 -7.28
N LYS A 165 -14.33 9.57 -6.43
CA LYS A 165 -14.83 9.22 -5.10
C LYS A 165 -14.68 10.33 -4.07
N LEU A 166 -13.63 11.15 -4.19
CA LEU A 166 -13.46 12.34 -3.33
C LEU A 166 -14.38 13.48 -3.76
N GLY A 167 -14.65 13.62 -5.05
CA GLY A 167 -15.47 14.69 -5.63
C GLY A 167 -16.98 14.39 -5.72
N THR A 168 -17.37 13.11 -5.72
CA THR A 168 -18.78 12.71 -5.73
C THR A 168 -19.05 11.74 -4.59
N SER A 169 -20.14 11.98 -3.85
CA SER A 169 -20.77 11.08 -2.87
C SER A 169 -21.27 9.80 -3.56
N MET A 170 -20.37 8.99 -4.15
CA MET A 170 -20.68 7.75 -4.84
C MET A 170 -20.86 6.60 -3.84
N ARG A 171 -22.13 6.45 -3.41
CA ARG A 171 -22.65 5.52 -2.39
C ARG A 171 -22.63 4.01 -2.72
N ASP A 172 -21.86 3.59 -3.72
CA ASP A 172 -22.06 2.30 -4.40
C ASP A 172 -20.83 1.37 -4.46
N LEU A 173 -19.76 1.73 -3.76
CA LEU A 173 -18.70 0.79 -3.41
C LEU A 173 -18.45 0.93 -1.91
N ASP A 174 -18.02 -0.15 -1.25
CA ASP A 174 -17.64 -0.19 0.20
C ASP A 174 -16.50 0.79 0.60
N LEU A 175 -16.20 1.78 -0.24
CA LEU A 175 -15.41 2.97 0.07
C LEU A 175 -16.23 4.11 0.64
N ASP A 176 -17.56 4.01 0.80
CA ASP A 176 -18.31 5.01 1.59
C ASP A 176 -17.90 5.03 3.06
N ASN A 177 -17.25 3.95 3.51
CA ASN A 177 -16.57 3.85 4.78
C ASN A 177 -15.04 3.89 4.59
N LEU A 178 -14.56 4.75 3.68
CA LEU A 178 -13.16 5.18 3.66
C LEU A 178 -12.95 6.05 4.90
N GLY A 179 -12.88 5.40 6.07
CA GLY A 179 -12.45 6.05 7.30
C GLY A 179 -11.03 6.60 7.16
N PRO A 180 -10.37 6.99 8.26
CA PRO A 180 -9.01 7.52 8.19
C PRO A 180 -8.09 6.56 7.42
N CYS A 181 -7.47 7.05 6.36
CA CYS A 181 -6.66 6.24 5.45
C CYS A 181 -5.38 6.96 5.04
N VAL A 182 -4.37 6.19 4.63
CA VAL A 182 -3.16 6.71 4.01
C VAL A 182 -3.25 6.51 2.51
N VAL A 183 -3.03 7.60 1.75
CA VAL A 183 -2.97 7.54 0.28
C VAL A 183 -1.52 7.53 -0.16
N VAL A 184 -1.13 6.47 -0.88
CA VAL A 184 0.09 6.34 -1.64
C VAL A 184 -0.23 6.60 -3.10
N SER A 185 0.47 7.54 -3.72
CA SER A 185 0.30 7.83 -5.14
C SER A 185 1.60 7.63 -5.90
N ASP A 186 1.52 6.73 -6.87
CA ASP A 186 2.62 6.37 -7.74
C ASP A 186 2.63 7.25 -9.01
N GLU A 187 3.80 7.37 -9.63
CA GLU A 187 4.01 8.08 -10.91
C GLU A 187 3.57 9.56 -10.88
N ILE A 188 3.98 10.29 -9.84
CA ILE A 188 3.66 11.72 -9.69
C ILE A 188 4.20 12.62 -10.81
N HIS A 189 5.14 12.17 -11.63
CA HIS A 189 5.59 12.94 -12.79
C HIS A 189 4.45 13.21 -13.81
N TYR A 190 3.34 12.47 -13.76
CA TYR A 190 2.11 12.80 -14.49
C TYR A 190 1.39 14.07 -13.98
N ILE A 191 1.90 14.74 -12.94
CA ILE A 191 1.32 15.99 -12.42
C ILE A 191 1.40 17.15 -13.43
N ASN A 192 2.38 17.12 -14.34
CA ASN A 192 2.55 18.14 -15.36
C ASN A 192 1.72 17.86 -16.63
N ASP A 193 0.95 16.78 -16.65
CA ASP A 193 0.00 16.47 -17.72
C ASP A 193 -1.27 17.32 -17.53
N SER A 194 -1.56 18.17 -18.51
CA SER A 194 -2.67 19.14 -18.46
C SER A 194 -4.06 18.50 -18.31
N GLU A 195 -4.24 17.23 -18.70
CA GLU A 195 -5.51 16.52 -18.52
C GLU A 195 -5.58 15.81 -17.16
N ARG A 196 -4.43 15.37 -16.61
CA ARG A 196 -4.36 14.48 -15.44
C ARG A 196 -3.96 15.18 -14.13
N GLY A 197 -3.39 16.38 -14.20
CA GLY A 197 -3.02 17.21 -13.04
C GLY A 197 -4.21 17.57 -12.13
N THR A 198 -5.43 17.58 -12.66
CA THR A 198 -6.66 17.88 -11.90
C THR A 198 -6.97 16.84 -10.81
N ALA A 199 -6.56 15.58 -10.98
CA ALA A 199 -6.73 14.55 -9.95
C ALA A 199 -5.86 14.81 -8.72
N TRP A 200 -4.69 15.44 -8.91
CA TRP A 200 -3.80 15.81 -7.81
C TRP A 200 -4.34 16.96 -6.96
N ALA A 201 -4.90 17.98 -7.60
CA ALA A 201 -5.52 19.10 -6.88
C ALA A 201 -6.61 18.62 -5.92
N ALA A 202 -7.38 17.60 -6.32
CA ALA A 202 -8.41 16.99 -5.47
C ALA A 202 -7.83 16.23 -4.27
N LEU A 203 -6.64 15.63 -4.40
CA LEU A 203 -5.99 14.87 -3.31
C LEU A 203 -5.43 15.77 -2.20
N ARG A 204 -5.05 17.01 -2.52
CA ARG A 204 -4.57 17.99 -1.52
C ARG A 204 -5.62 18.32 -0.44
N HIS A 205 -6.89 18.09 -0.74
CA HIS A 205 -8.01 18.38 0.16
C HIS A 205 -8.48 17.15 0.95
N LEU A 206 -7.69 16.07 0.98
CA LEU A 206 -7.96 14.95 1.87
C LEU A 206 -7.91 15.45 3.34
N PRO A 207 -8.96 15.17 4.14
CA PRO A 207 -9.02 15.57 5.55
C PRO A 207 -8.07 14.76 6.45
#